data_AF-A0A8T7FHN3-F1
#
_entry.id   AF-A0A8T7FHN3-F1
#
_cell.length_a   1.000
_cell.length_b   1.000
_cell.length_c   1.000
_cell.angle_alpha   90.00
_cell.angle_beta   90.00
_cell.angle_gamma   90.00
#
_symmetry.space_group_name_H-M   'P 1'
#
loop_
_entity.id
_entity.type
_entity.pdbx_description
1 polymer ?
#
loop_
_entity_poly.entity_id
_entity_poly.type
_entity_poly.pdbx_seq_one_letter_code
_entity_poly.pdbx_strand_id
1 'polypeptide(L)'
;MPSRVRFAPRPQRRIALSASVFESYANIKDELFFNALEPCLGAHSGPLAVMRFEHNQTADLLGKIAAATELDSVRVLAKQMIQATRGHFQKEEQILFRMARQFLSEDELASFGAQWAQKRTIVGAS
;
A
#
# COMPACT_ATOMS: atom_id res chain seq x y z
N MET A 1 38.61 7.39 -16.90
CA MET A 1 37.58 6.99 -15.92
C MET A 1 36.35 7.84 -16.20
N PRO A 2 35.31 7.37 -16.91
CA PRO A 2 34.13 8.19 -17.10
C PRO A 2 33.33 8.23 -15.79
N SER A 3 33.05 9.45 -15.37
CA SER A 3 32.28 9.84 -14.19
C SER A 3 30.86 9.27 -14.26
N ARG A 4 30.47 8.51 -13.22
CA ARG A 4 29.07 8.11 -13.00
C ARG A 4 28.26 9.37 -12.75
N VAL A 5 27.52 9.83 -13.76
CA VAL A 5 26.54 10.89 -13.58
C VAL A 5 25.40 10.33 -12.72
N ARG A 6 25.33 10.74 -11.45
CA ARG A 6 24.17 10.50 -10.58
C ARG A 6 23.04 11.43 -11.01
N PHE A 7 22.36 11.08 -12.09
CA PHE A 7 20.99 11.54 -12.26
C PHE A 7 20.16 10.79 -11.23
N ALA A 8 19.53 11.47 -10.27
CA ALA A 8 18.32 10.91 -9.67
C ALA A 8 17.33 10.75 -10.84
N PRO A 9 17.04 9.52 -11.33
CA PRO A 9 16.33 9.41 -12.57
C PRO A 9 14.88 9.84 -12.32
N ARG A 10 14.35 10.70 -13.20
CA ARG A 10 12.95 11.16 -13.20
C ARG A 10 11.90 10.07 -12.84
N PRO A 11 12.04 8.77 -13.22
CA PRO A 11 11.12 7.73 -12.78
C PRO A 11 11.07 7.51 -11.26
N GLN A 12 12.20 7.50 -10.54
CA GLN A 12 12.19 7.28 -9.09
C GLN A 12 11.44 8.36 -8.33
N ARG A 13 11.49 9.63 -8.78
CA ARG A 13 10.72 10.71 -8.14
C ARG A 13 9.21 10.48 -8.21
N ARG A 14 8.71 10.02 -9.37
CA ARG A 14 7.28 9.69 -9.53
C ARG A 14 6.90 8.46 -8.71
N ILE A 15 7.77 7.45 -8.68
CA ILE A 15 7.54 6.24 -7.89
C ILE A 15 7.57 6.56 -6.39
N ALA A 16 8.41 7.47 -5.93
CA ALA A 16 8.47 7.91 -4.53
C ALA A 16 7.17 8.57 -4.06
N LEU A 17 6.50 9.36 -4.91
CA LEU A 17 5.17 9.90 -4.59
C LEU A 17 4.13 8.79 -4.49
N SER A 18 4.16 7.80 -5.38
CA SER A 18 3.28 6.63 -5.26
C SER A 18 3.58 5.81 -4.01
N ALA A 19 4.85 5.75 -3.60
CA ALA A 19 5.28 5.06 -2.39
C ALA A 19 4.67 5.68 -1.13
N SER A 20 4.81 7.00 -0.96
CA SER A 20 4.30 7.70 0.23
C SER A 20 2.77 7.62 0.32
N VAL A 21 2.06 7.69 -0.81
CA VAL A 21 0.61 7.52 -0.86
C VAL A 21 0.21 6.08 -0.49
N PHE A 22 0.92 5.09 -1.00
CA PHE A 22 0.64 3.68 -0.68
C PHE A 22 0.92 3.36 0.79
N GLU A 23 2.02 3.83 1.35
CA GLU A 23 2.35 3.61 2.77
C GLU A 23 1.31 4.26 3.69
N SER A 24 0.91 5.51 3.40
CA SER A 24 -0.17 6.19 4.11
C SER A 24 -1.49 5.41 4.02
N TYR A 25 -1.83 4.92 2.82
CA TYR A 25 -3.00 4.07 2.60
C TYR A 25 -2.97 2.78 3.44
N ALA A 26 -1.88 2.02 3.35
CA ALA A 26 -1.70 0.74 4.02
C ALA A 26 -1.76 0.90 5.54
N ASN A 27 -1.01 1.86 6.09
CA ASN A 27 -0.94 2.09 7.53
C ASN A 27 -2.30 2.47 8.13
N ILE A 28 -3.02 3.42 7.51
CA ILE A 28 -4.33 3.83 8.04
C ILE A 28 -5.33 2.68 7.95
N LYS A 29 -5.27 1.89 6.86
CA LYS A 29 -6.14 0.72 6.68
C LYS A 29 -5.85 -0.37 7.72
N ASP A 30 -4.58 -0.61 8.00
CA ASP A 30 -4.13 -1.55 9.02
C ASP A 30 -4.59 -1.14 10.42
N GLU A 31 -4.46 0.15 10.76
CA GLU A 31 -4.85 0.70 12.07
C GLU A 31 -6.36 0.72 12.30
N LEU A 32 -7.13 1.11 11.29
CA LEU A 32 -8.58 1.33 11.44
C LEU A 32 -9.39 0.12 10.98
N PHE A 33 -9.22 -0.26 9.72
CA PHE A 33 -10.12 -1.20 9.07
C PHE A 33 -9.77 -2.65 9.41
N PHE A 34 -8.49 -3.02 9.42
CA PHE A 34 -8.10 -4.41 9.70
C PHE A 34 -8.29 -4.74 11.17
N ASN A 35 -7.83 -3.86 12.07
CA ASN A 35 -8.02 -4.05 13.51
C ASN A 35 -9.51 -4.24 13.88
N ALA A 36 -10.42 -3.52 13.23
CA ALA A 36 -11.86 -3.70 13.44
C ALA A 36 -12.39 -5.07 12.98
N LEU A 37 -11.73 -5.70 12.00
CA LEU A 37 -12.11 -7.01 11.46
C LEU A 37 -11.40 -8.18 12.14
N GLU A 38 -10.33 -7.94 12.90
CA GLU A 38 -9.56 -8.99 13.58
C GLU A 38 -10.40 -9.90 14.49
N PRO A 39 -11.37 -9.38 15.28
CA PRO A 39 -12.24 -10.24 16.10
C PRO A 39 -13.04 -11.27 15.29
N CYS A 40 -13.34 -10.97 14.01
CA CYS A 40 -14.13 -11.83 13.13
C CYS A 40 -13.28 -12.68 12.20
N LEU A 41 -12.14 -12.16 11.73
CA LEU A 41 -11.33 -12.77 10.67
C LEU A 41 -9.97 -13.31 11.15
N GLY A 42 -9.59 -13.02 12.39
CA GLY A 42 -8.30 -13.36 12.95
C GLY A 42 -7.17 -12.44 12.49
N ALA A 43 -6.21 -12.18 13.38
CA ALA A 43 -5.10 -11.27 13.12
C ALA A 43 -3.90 -11.92 12.41
N HIS A 44 -3.62 -13.19 12.70
CA HIS A 44 -2.34 -13.85 12.32
C HIS A 44 -2.49 -14.94 11.25
N SER A 45 -3.71 -15.20 10.79
CA SER A 45 -4.02 -16.17 9.74
C SER A 45 -5.16 -15.67 8.87
N GLY A 46 -5.33 -16.26 7.69
CA GLY A 46 -6.44 -15.92 6.82
C GLY A 46 -6.27 -14.57 6.11
N PRO A 47 -7.38 -13.91 5.71
CA PRO A 47 -7.32 -12.81 4.76
C PRO A 47 -6.55 -11.60 5.29
N LEU A 48 -6.70 -11.22 6.57
CA LEU A 48 -5.98 -10.05 7.11
C LEU A 48 -4.46 -10.28 7.14
N ALA A 49 -4.01 -11.47 7.50
CA ALA A 49 -2.59 -11.83 7.48
C ALA A 49 -1.98 -11.74 6.06
N VAL A 50 -2.72 -12.23 5.04
CA VAL A 50 -2.30 -12.10 3.64
C VAL A 50 -2.20 -10.64 3.22
N MET A 51 -3.17 -9.81 3.61
CA MET A 51 -3.17 -8.39 3.23
C MET A 51 -2.03 -7.60 3.86
N ARG A 52 -1.74 -7.81 5.15
CA ARG A 52 -0.59 -7.20 5.83
C ARG A 52 0.74 -7.68 5.24
N PHE A 53 0.83 -8.96 4.87
CA PHE A 53 2.00 -9.48 4.15
C PHE A 53 2.21 -8.76 2.82
N GLU A 54 1.14 -8.53 2.04
CA GLU A 54 1.22 -7.83 0.76
C GLU A 54 1.54 -6.33 0.90
N HIS A 55 1.12 -5.68 1.99
CA HIS A 55 1.58 -4.34 2.33
C HIS A 55 3.09 -4.30 2.55
N ASN A 56 3.62 -5.23 3.36
CA ASN A 56 5.06 -5.35 3.60
C ASN A 56 5.83 -5.67 2.33
N GLN A 57 5.33 -6.57 1.49
CA GLN A 57 5.93 -6.89 0.18
C GLN A 57 6.00 -5.65 -0.73
N THR A 58 4.94 -4.85 -0.75
CA THR A 58 4.90 -3.64 -1.57
C THR A 58 5.85 -2.57 -1.04
N ALA A 59 5.91 -2.38 0.28
CA ALA A 59 6.86 -1.46 0.91
C ALA A 59 8.32 -1.85 0.62
N ASP A 60 8.65 -3.14 0.71
CA ASP A 60 9.98 -3.65 0.35
C ASP A 60 10.33 -3.39 -1.12
N LEU A 61 9.39 -3.61 -2.05
CA LEU A 61 9.60 -3.29 -3.47
C LEU A 61 9.84 -1.79 -3.69
N LEU A 62 9.10 -0.92 -3.01
CA LEU A 62 9.29 0.54 -3.08
C LEU A 62 10.67 0.96 -2.55
N GLY A 63 11.12 0.37 -1.43
CA GLY A 63 12.47 0.57 -0.89
C GLY A 63 13.56 0.14 -1.87
N LYS A 64 13.39 -1.04 -2.50
CA LYS A 64 14.31 -1.53 -3.55
C LYS A 64 14.35 -0.60 -4.77
N ILE A 65 13.21 -0.05 -5.19
CA ILE A 65 13.16 0.91 -6.31
C ILE A 65 13.91 2.20 -5.95
N ALA A 66 13.72 2.71 -4.73
CA ALA A 66 14.40 3.91 -4.26
C ALA A 66 15.92 3.74 -4.18
N ALA A 67 16.39 2.54 -3.82
CA ALA A 67 17.82 2.22 -3.72
C ALA A 67 18.47 1.85 -5.07
N ALA A 68 17.69 1.49 -6.09
CA ALA A 68 18.22 1.02 -7.37
C ALA A 68 18.92 2.13 -8.17
N THR A 69 20.16 1.85 -8.59
CA THR A 69 20.97 2.78 -9.41
C THR A 69 20.83 2.54 -10.91
N GLU A 70 20.51 1.30 -11.31
CA GLU A 70 20.40 0.90 -12.71
C GLU A 70 18.95 0.99 -13.20
N LEU A 71 18.74 1.62 -14.37
CA LEU A 71 17.40 1.84 -14.93
C LEU A 71 16.64 0.54 -15.20
N ASP A 72 17.32 -0.52 -15.64
CA ASP A 72 16.68 -1.81 -15.88
C ASP A 72 16.21 -2.47 -14.58
N SER A 73 16.96 -2.32 -13.49
CA SER A 73 16.54 -2.78 -12.16
C SER A 73 15.29 -2.03 -11.70
N VAL A 74 15.28 -0.70 -11.84
CA VAL A 74 14.11 0.15 -11.53
C VAL A 74 12.89 -0.31 -12.33
N ARG A 75 13.06 -0.60 -13.63
CA ARG A 75 11.97 -1.04 -14.50
C ARG A 75 11.40 -2.40 -14.07
N VAL A 76 12.26 -3.37 -13.74
CA VAL A 76 11.83 -4.71 -13.29
C VAL A 76 11.09 -4.60 -11.96
N LEU A 77 11.67 -3.90 -10.98
CA LEU A 77 11.06 -3.72 -9.66
C LEU A 77 9.74 -2.93 -9.74
N ALA A 78 9.67 -1.89 -10.57
CA ALA A 78 8.42 -1.15 -10.78
C ALA A 78 7.31 -2.02 -11.38
N LYS A 79 7.63 -2.92 -12.32
CA LYS A 79 6.65 -3.89 -12.86
C LYS A 79 6.14 -4.84 -11.78
N GLN A 80 7.03 -5.36 -10.93
CA GLN A 80 6.65 -6.22 -9.80
C GLN A 80 5.75 -5.49 -8.82
N MET A 81 6.09 -4.24 -8.46
CA MET A 81 5.26 -3.40 -7.59
C MET A 81 3.87 -3.14 -8.19
N ILE A 82 3.77 -2.86 -9.48
CA ILE A 82 2.48 -2.67 -10.16
C ILE A 82 1.64 -3.96 -10.13
N GLN A 83 2.26 -5.12 -10.34
CA GLN A 83 1.55 -6.40 -10.26
C GLN A 83 1.08 -6.71 -8.84
N ALA A 84 1.92 -6.50 -7.84
CA ALA A 84 1.60 -6.71 -6.43
C ALA A 84 0.44 -5.81 -5.98
N THR A 85 0.53 -4.50 -6.25
CA THR A 85 -0.53 -3.54 -5.88
C THR A 85 -1.86 -3.82 -6.57
N ARG A 86 -1.84 -4.17 -7.86
CA ARG A 86 -3.07 -4.59 -8.57
C ARG A 86 -3.69 -5.83 -7.96
N GLY A 87 -2.88 -6.85 -7.68
CA GLY A 87 -3.36 -8.07 -7.05
C GLY A 87 -3.88 -7.84 -5.63
N HIS A 88 -3.32 -6.88 -4.90
CA HIS A 88 -3.78 -6.47 -3.58
C HIS A 88 -5.15 -5.79 -3.64
N PHE A 89 -5.27 -4.72 -4.45
CA PHE A 89 -6.53 -3.98 -4.60
C PHE A 89 -7.66 -4.85 -5.15
N GLN A 90 -7.34 -5.80 -6.04
CA GLN A 90 -8.33 -6.77 -6.51
C GLN A 90 -8.89 -7.62 -5.35
N LYS A 91 -8.04 -8.07 -4.41
CA LYS A 91 -8.52 -8.83 -3.23
C LYS A 91 -9.32 -7.94 -2.28
N GLU A 92 -8.96 -6.67 -2.14
CA GLU A 92 -9.76 -5.73 -1.36
C GLU A 92 -11.18 -5.61 -1.91
N GLU A 93 -11.30 -5.25 -3.18
CA GLU A 93 -12.58 -4.99 -3.84
C GLU A 93 -13.43 -6.25 -3.94
N GLN A 94 -12.82 -7.36 -4.33
CA GLN A 94 -13.55 -8.58 -4.64
C GLN A 94 -13.75 -9.48 -3.44
N ILE A 95 -12.95 -9.39 -2.39
CA ILE A 95 -13.06 -10.31 -1.25
C ILE A 95 -13.26 -9.51 0.04
N LEU A 96 -12.27 -8.73 0.44
CA LEU A 96 -12.23 -8.17 1.79
C LEU A 96 -13.36 -7.18 2.06
N PHE A 97 -13.66 -6.27 1.13
CA PHE A 97 -14.76 -5.31 1.31
C PHE A 97 -16.13 -5.98 1.29
N ARG A 98 -16.28 -7.12 0.58
CA ARG A 98 -17.51 -7.93 0.65
C ARG A 98 -17.65 -8.60 2.02
N MET A 99 -16.56 -9.16 2.55
CA MET A 99 -16.54 -9.77 3.89
C MET A 99 -16.82 -8.73 4.96
N ALA A 100 -16.20 -7.54 4.88
CA ALA A 100 -16.38 -6.49 5.87
C ALA A 100 -17.85 -6.07 6.04
N ARG A 101 -18.63 -6.00 4.96
CA ARG A 101 -20.07 -5.72 5.00
C ARG A 101 -20.91 -6.81 5.68
N GLN A 102 -20.33 -7.98 5.97
CA GLN A 102 -21.00 -9.04 6.74
C GLN A 102 -20.78 -8.89 8.25
N PHE A 103 -19.76 -8.12 8.67
CA PHE A 103 -19.34 -8.00 10.06
C PHE A 103 -19.46 -6.58 10.62
N LEU A 104 -19.38 -5.56 9.76
CA LEU A 104 -19.43 -4.16 10.13
C LEU A 104 -20.73 -3.53 9.59
N SER A 105 -21.38 -2.74 10.44
CA SER A 105 -22.55 -1.94 10.08
C SER A 105 -22.19 -0.75 9.17
N GLU A 106 -23.21 -0.17 8.53
CA GLU A 106 -23.02 1.02 7.69
C GLU A 106 -22.50 2.22 8.51
N ASP A 107 -22.95 2.38 9.76
CA ASP A 107 -22.50 3.45 10.66
C ASP A 107 -21.02 3.28 11.05
N GLU A 108 -20.56 2.06 11.33
CA GLU A 108 -19.15 1.77 11.58
C GLU A 108 -18.29 2.06 10.34
N LEU A 109 -18.74 1.62 9.17
CA LEU A 109 -18.04 1.89 7.91
C LEU A 109 -17.97 3.39 7.60
N ALA A 110 -19.06 4.14 7.85
CA ALA A 110 -19.08 5.59 7.70
C ALA A 110 -18.12 6.28 8.68
N SER A 111 -18.09 5.84 9.94
CA SER A 111 -17.15 6.33 10.95
C SER A 111 -15.70 6.08 10.55
N PHE A 112 -15.37 4.89 10.06
CA PHE A 112 -14.03 4.58 9.55
C PHE A 112 -13.68 5.43 8.33
N GLY A 113 -14.63 5.68 7.43
CA GLY A 113 -14.44 6.58 6.28
C GLY A 113 -14.10 8.01 6.72
N ALA A 114 -14.77 8.54 7.74
CA ALA A 114 -14.49 9.86 8.30
C ALA A 114 -13.09 9.92 8.96
N GLN A 115 -12.73 8.91 9.76
CA GLN A 115 -11.41 8.81 10.38
C GLN A 115 -10.30 8.68 9.33
N TRP A 116 -10.51 7.88 8.28
CA TRP A 116 -9.59 7.78 7.16
C TRP A 116 -9.42 9.13 6.46
N ALA A 117 -10.50 9.86 6.21
CA ALA A 117 -10.45 11.20 5.61
C ALA A 117 -9.67 12.22 6.45
N GLN A 118 -9.73 12.10 7.79
CA GLN A 118 -8.96 12.96 8.70
C GLN A 118 -7.47 12.58 8.74
N LYS A 119 -7.15 11.28 8.70
CA LYS A 119 -5.77 10.78 8.80
C LYS A 119 -5.01 10.83 7.47
N ARG A 120 -5.69 10.73 6.33
CA ARG A 120 -5.05 10.70 5.01
C ARG A 120 -4.31 12.02 4.75
N THR A 121 -3.02 12.01 5.02
CA THR A 121 -2.15 13.15 4.71
C THR A 121 -1.49 12.84 3.37
N ILE A 122 -1.78 13.64 2.34
CA ILE A 122 -1.04 13.58 1.08
C ILE A 122 0.20 14.45 1.26
N VAL A 123 1.36 13.81 1.46
CA VAL A 123 2.66 14.50 1.41
C VAL A 123 2.86 15.00 -0.03
N GLY A 124 2.62 16.30 -0.25
CA GLY A 124 2.74 16.96 -1.57
C GLY A 124 1.66 17.99 -1.90
N ALA A 125 0.68 18.23 -1.03
CA ALA A 125 -0.25 19.36 -1.13
C ALA A 125 0.24 20.54 -0.26
N SER A 126 1.36 21.15 -0.65
CA SER A 126 1.82 22.48 -0.24
C SER A 126 2.69 23.05 -1.35
#